data_AF-A0A0G1L532-F1
#
_entry.id   AF-A0A0G1L532-F1
#
_cell.length_a   1.000
_cell.length_b   1.000
_cell.length_c   1.000
_cell.angle_alpha   90.00
_cell.angle_beta   90.00
_cell.angle_gamma   90.00
#
_symmetry.space_group_name_H-M   'P 1'
#
loop_
_entity.id
_entity.type
_entity.pdbx_description
1 polymer ?
#
loop_
_entity_poly.entity_id
_entity_poly.type
_entity_poly.pdbx_seq_one_letter_code
_entity_poly.pdbx_strand_id
1 'polypeptide(L)'
;MRRLIISFGKYGAIGVLNVFLSLGIFNFLVWTTGIATGWWADVFIVAAFVITVTHSFFWNKFWVFEFDNTEKAKREYAKFFLVTGMTSGLNTVLFHIIINVIGAPANINQTLWANIALVSLIPVSVLGNFAGYKLIVFKK
;
A
#
# COMPACT_ATOMS: atom_id res chain seq x y z
N MET A 1 25.17 1.93 10.90
CA MET A 1 24.68 2.55 9.65
C MET A 1 24.51 1.55 8.51
N ARG A 2 25.49 0.68 8.18
CA ARG A 2 25.39 -0.30 7.08
C ARG A 2 24.15 -1.22 7.14
N ARG A 3 23.80 -1.76 8.33
CA ARG A 3 22.60 -2.61 8.51
C ARG A 3 21.29 -1.85 8.26
N LEU A 4 21.20 -0.59 8.68
CA LEU A 4 20.01 0.26 8.49
C LEU A 4 19.74 0.55 7.01
N ILE A 5 20.78 0.83 6.23
CA ILE A 5 20.66 1.08 4.79
C ILE A 5 20.17 -0.18 4.05
N ILE A 6 20.67 -1.36 4.44
CA ILE A 6 20.25 -2.64 3.86
C ILE A 6 18.79 -2.94 4.20
N SER A 7 18.39 -2.80 5.46
CA SER A 7 16.99 -3.01 5.86
C SER A 7 16.04 -1.99 5.22
N PHE A 8 16.47 -0.74 5.04
CA PHE A 8 15.70 0.26 4.31
C PHE A 8 15.52 -0.11 2.83
N GLY A 9 16.58 -0.58 2.16
CA GLY A 9 16.51 -1.06 0.78
C GLY A 9 15.60 -2.28 0.63
N LYS A 10 15.76 -3.29 1.50
CA LYS A 10 14.90 -4.47 1.56
C LYS A 10 13.43 -4.07 1.82
N TYR A 11 13.17 -3.12 2.72
CA TYR A 11 11.83 -2.60 2.96
C TYR A 11 11.24 -1.91 1.73
N GLY A 12 12.01 -1.02 1.07
CA GLY A 12 11.59 -0.35 -0.15
C GLY A 12 11.19 -1.36 -1.23
N ALA A 13 11.95 -2.45 -1.38
CA ALA A 13 11.62 -3.54 -2.27
C ALA A 13 10.29 -4.24 -1.91
N ILE A 14 10.03 -4.49 -0.62
CA ILE A 14 8.73 -5.01 -0.16
C ILE A 14 7.60 -4.01 -0.44
N GLY A 15 7.84 -2.70 -0.29
CA GLY A 15 6.88 -1.67 -0.65
C GLY A 15 6.51 -1.69 -2.13
N VAL A 16 7.50 -1.82 -3.02
CA VAL A 16 7.26 -1.99 -4.46
C VAL A 16 6.49 -3.28 -4.74
N LEU A 17 6.88 -4.38 -4.12
CA LEU A 17 6.20 -5.67 -4.26
C LEU A 17 4.73 -5.58 -3.80
N ASN A 18 4.45 -4.84 -2.74
CA ASN A 18 3.09 -4.60 -2.26
C ASN A 18 2.23 -3.84 -3.28
N VAL A 19 2.81 -2.85 -3.99
CA VAL A 19 2.09 -2.14 -5.07
C VAL A 19 1.70 -3.13 -6.17
N PHE A 20 2.65 -3.94 -6.63
CA PHE A 20 2.38 -4.95 -7.66
C PHE A 20 1.37 -5.99 -7.19
N LEU A 21 1.48 -6.46 -5.94
CA LEU A 21 0.57 -7.43 -5.38
C LEU A 21 -0.86 -6.86 -5.25
N SER A 22 -0.99 -5.62 -4.78
CA SER A 22 -2.28 -4.94 -4.68
C SER A 22 -2.92 -4.73 -6.06
N LEU A 23 -2.16 -4.24 -7.04
CA LEU A 23 -2.63 -4.08 -8.42
C LEU A 23 -3.02 -5.44 -9.02
N GLY A 24 -2.19 -6.47 -8.81
CA GLY A 24 -2.38 -7.81 -9.33
C GLY A 24 -3.64 -8.47 -8.77
N ILE A 25 -3.83 -8.44 -7.46
CA ILE A 25 -5.03 -9.00 -6.81
C ILE A 25 -6.28 -8.26 -7.28
N PHE A 26 -6.26 -6.92 -7.29
CA PHE A 26 -7.39 -6.14 -7.74
C PHE A 26 -7.77 -6.47 -9.19
N ASN A 27 -6.80 -6.42 -10.12
CA ASN A 27 -7.06 -6.74 -11.53
C ASN A 27 -7.48 -8.19 -11.74
N PHE A 28 -6.95 -9.14 -10.95
CA PHE A 28 -7.39 -10.54 -11.00
C PHE A 28 -8.85 -10.69 -10.58
N LEU A 29 -9.29 -10.01 -9.51
CA LEU A 29 -10.68 -10.00 -9.07
C LEU A 29 -11.60 -9.31 -10.08
N VAL A 30 -11.18 -8.20 -10.67
CA VAL A 30 -11.91 -7.52 -11.74
C VAL A 30 -12.01 -8.43 -12.97
N TRP A 31 -10.93 -9.11 -13.37
CA TRP A 31 -10.93 -9.99 -14.54
C TRP A 31 -11.84 -11.19 -14.36
N THR A 32 -11.87 -11.80 -13.18
CA THR A 32 -12.73 -12.97 -12.88
C THR A 32 -14.20 -12.62 -12.74
N THR A 33 -14.53 -11.41 -12.27
CA THR A 33 -15.93 -11.01 -12.01
C THR A 33 -16.52 -10.09 -13.08
N GLY A 34 -15.68 -9.43 -13.87
CA GLY A 34 -16.06 -8.38 -14.82
C GLY A 34 -16.45 -7.05 -14.16
N ILE A 35 -16.30 -6.91 -12.83
CA ILE A 35 -16.76 -5.74 -12.07
C ILE A 35 -15.57 -4.85 -11.70
N ALA A 36 -15.52 -3.63 -12.24
CA ALA A 36 -14.44 -2.68 -11.99
C ALA A 36 -14.83 -1.47 -11.14
N THR A 37 -16.12 -1.27 -10.85
CA THR A 37 -16.66 -0.13 -10.10
C THR A 37 -17.78 -0.57 -9.15
N GLY A 38 -18.24 0.37 -8.31
CA GLY A 38 -19.29 0.14 -7.34
C GLY A 38 -18.79 -0.56 -6.09
N TRP A 39 -19.74 -0.97 -5.26
CA TRP A 39 -19.47 -1.59 -3.95
C TRP A 39 -18.53 -2.80 -4.04
N TRP A 40 -18.66 -3.62 -5.09
CA TRP A 40 -17.80 -4.79 -5.28
C TRP A 40 -16.34 -4.43 -5.56
N ALA A 41 -16.07 -3.33 -6.26
CA ALA A 41 -14.70 -2.86 -6.48
C ALA A 41 -14.04 -2.41 -5.17
N ASP A 42 -14.81 -1.83 -4.24
CA ASP A 42 -14.32 -1.51 -2.90
C ASP A 42 -13.99 -2.77 -2.11
N VAL A 43 -14.85 -3.79 -2.19
CA VAL A 43 -14.57 -5.09 -1.56
C VAL A 43 -13.28 -5.69 -2.13
N PHE A 44 -13.05 -5.60 -3.44
CA PHE A 44 -11.82 -6.10 -4.06
C PHE A 44 -10.59 -5.35 -3.58
N ILE A 45 -10.66 -4.03 -3.45
CA ILE A 45 -9.50 -3.27 -3.00
C ILE A 45 -9.21 -3.48 -1.50
N VAL A 46 -10.25 -3.66 -0.68
CA VAL A 46 -10.11 -4.02 0.72
C VAL A 46 -9.51 -5.42 0.86
N ALA A 47 -9.96 -6.38 0.06
CA ALA A 47 -9.38 -7.72 0.01
C ALA A 47 -7.90 -7.68 -0.42
N ALA A 48 -7.59 -6.93 -1.48
CA ALA A 48 -6.22 -6.73 -1.95
C ALA A 48 -5.35 -6.10 -0.86
N PHE A 49 -5.86 -5.10 -0.15
CA PHE A 49 -5.18 -4.46 0.98
C PHE A 49 -4.89 -5.45 2.12
N VAL A 50 -5.89 -6.23 2.55
CA VAL A 50 -5.72 -7.21 3.65
C VAL A 50 -4.68 -8.26 3.29
N ILE A 51 -4.72 -8.80 2.06
CA ILE A 51 -3.74 -9.79 1.61
C ILE A 51 -2.35 -9.15 1.53
N THR A 52 -2.26 -7.95 0.97
CA THR A 52 -0.99 -7.24 0.77
C THR A 52 -0.34 -6.86 2.09
N VAL A 53 -1.11 -6.36 3.07
CA VAL A 53 -0.58 -5.97 4.38
C VAL A 53 -0.14 -7.20 5.17
N THR A 54 -0.88 -8.30 5.08
CA THR A 54 -0.53 -9.57 5.71
C THR A 54 0.77 -10.13 5.12
N HIS A 55 0.84 -10.20 3.80
CA HIS A 55 2.05 -10.59 3.07
C HIS A 55 3.25 -9.72 3.46
N SER A 56 3.06 -8.40 3.49
CA SER A 56 4.11 -7.45 3.86
C SER A 56 4.61 -7.67 5.28
N PHE A 57 3.72 -7.98 6.23
CA PHE A 57 4.10 -8.28 7.60
C PHE A 57 5.04 -9.49 7.66
N PHE A 58 4.72 -10.58 6.96
CA PHE A 58 5.55 -11.78 6.95
C PHE A 58 6.95 -11.52 6.37
N TRP A 59 7.02 -10.90 5.20
CA TRP A 59 8.32 -10.60 4.56
C TRP A 59 9.17 -9.65 5.38
N ASN A 60 8.57 -8.62 5.95
CA ASN A 60 9.30 -7.72 6.82
C ASN A 60 9.80 -8.47 8.06
N LYS A 61 8.92 -9.22 8.73
CA LYS A 61 9.24 -9.95 9.96
C LYS A 61 10.40 -10.93 9.78
N PHE A 62 10.38 -11.73 8.71
CA PHE A 62 11.30 -12.86 8.55
C PHE A 62 12.51 -12.58 7.66
N TRP A 63 12.38 -11.73 6.64
CA TRP A 63 13.45 -11.51 5.65
C TRP A 63 14.14 -10.15 5.76
N VAL A 64 13.39 -9.09 6.05
CA VAL A 64 13.96 -7.74 6.12
C VAL A 64 14.74 -7.55 7.41
N PHE A 65 14.19 -8.04 8.53
CA PHE A 65 14.68 -7.71 9.86
C PHE A 65 15.30 -8.87 10.64
N GLU A 66 15.27 -10.10 10.12
CA GLU A 66 15.99 -11.28 10.64
C GLU A 66 16.25 -11.19 12.16
N PHE A 67 15.16 -11.17 12.96
CA PHE A 67 15.09 -10.85 14.41
C PHE A 67 16.44 -10.78 15.18
N ASP A 68 17.18 -9.70 15.02
CA ASP A 68 18.40 -9.45 15.79
C ASP A 68 18.07 -8.46 16.94
N ASN A 69 18.42 -8.82 18.16
CA ASN A 69 17.77 -8.39 19.42
C ASN A 69 18.00 -6.91 19.82
N THR A 70 17.60 -5.94 18.98
CA THR A 70 17.66 -4.50 19.28
C THR A 70 16.26 -3.91 19.44
N GLU A 71 15.82 -3.74 20.68
CA GLU A 71 14.48 -3.23 21.04
C GLU A 71 14.15 -1.88 20.38
N LYS A 72 15.16 -1.01 20.22
CA LYS A 72 15.03 0.27 19.52
C LYS A 72 14.67 0.13 18.04
N ALA A 73 15.27 -0.83 17.33
CA ALA A 73 14.98 -1.11 15.93
C ALA A 73 13.55 -1.66 15.75
N LYS A 74 13.10 -2.51 16.68
CA LYS A 74 11.71 -3.01 16.70
C LYS A 74 10.70 -1.86 16.84
N ARG A 75 10.96 -0.89 17.72
CA ARG A 75 10.07 0.25 17.94
C ARG A 75 10.01 1.21 16.76
N GLU A 76 11.14 1.54 16.16
CA GLU A 76 11.20 2.41 14.96
C GLU A 76 10.50 1.76 13.78
N TYR A 77 10.69 0.45 13.58
CA TYR A 77 9.98 -0.31 12.56
C TYR A 77 8.47 -0.37 12.81
N ALA A 78 8.02 -0.66 14.02
CA ALA A 78 6.58 -0.72 14.33
C ALA A 78 5.89 0.61 14.02
N LYS A 79 6.52 1.75 14.35
CA LYS A 79 6.01 3.07 13.98
C LYS A 79 5.94 3.27 12.47
N PHE A 80 6.98 2.85 11.76
CA PHE A 80 7.07 2.97 10.32
C PHE A 80 6.02 2.10 9.60
N PHE A 81 5.84 0.86 10.04
CA PHE A 81 4.77 -0.03 9.57
C PHE A 81 3.38 0.56 9.83
N LEU A 82 3.13 1.12 11.02
CA LEU A 82 1.86 1.79 11.34
C LEU A 82 1.61 2.99 10.42
N VAL A 83 2.63 3.81 10.17
CA VAL A 83 2.52 4.94 9.24
C VAL A 83 2.18 4.46 7.84
N THR A 84 2.89 3.46 7.32
CA THR A 84 2.61 2.92 5.98
C THR A 84 1.23 2.30 5.89
N GLY A 85 0.82 1.55 6.92
CA GLY A 85 -0.52 0.97 7.00
C GLY A 85 -1.62 2.04 6.98
N MET A 86 -1.44 3.14 7.73
CA MET A 86 -2.38 4.26 7.71
C MET A 86 -2.44 4.96 6.36
N THR A 87 -1.29 5.22 5.73
CA THR A 87 -1.25 5.82 4.38
C THR A 87 -1.93 4.91 3.35
N SER A 88 -1.68 3.60 3.41
CA SER A 88 -2.34 2.63 2.53
C SER A 88 -3.86 2.60 2.76
N GLY A 89 -4.32 2.69 4.02
CA GLY A 89 -5.75 2.81 4.32
C GLY A 89 -6.37 4.08 3.76
N LEU A 90 -5.66 5.21 3.83
CA LEU A 90 -6.10 6.47 3.20
C LEU A 90 -6.22 6.32 1.68
N ASN A 91 -5.27 5.65 1.02
CA ASN A 91 -5.37 5.39 -0.42
C ASN A 91 -6.61 4.57 -0.78
N THR A 92 -6.97 3.57 0.03
CA THR A 92 -8.20 2.80 -0.20
C THR A 92 -9.45 3.69 -0.18
N VAL A 93 -9.52 4.63 0.77
CA VAL A 93 -10.64 5.61 0.84
C VAL A 93 -10.63 6.54 -0.38
N LEU A 94 -9.47 7.05 -0.77
CA LEU A 94 -9.36 7.93 -1.94
C LEU A 94 -9.69 7.19 -3.24
N PHE A 95 -9.32 5.93 -3.35
CA PHE A 95 -9.70 5.08 -4.48
C PHE A 95 -11.22 5.00 -4.61
N HIS A 96 -11.93 4.68 -3.51
CA HIS A 96 -13.39 4.64 -3.47
C HIS A 96 -14.00 5.96 -4.00
N ILE A 97 -13.47 7.10 -3.56
CA ILE A 97 -13.91 8.41 -4.04
C ILE A 97 -13.71 8.55 -5.55
N ILE A 98 -12.54 8.18 -6.08
CA ILE A 98 -12.25 8.32 -7.51
C ILE A 98 -13.16 7.42 -8.36
N ILE A 99 -13.38 6.16 -7.95
CA ILE A 99 -14.14 5.22 -8.77
C ILE A 99 -15.66 5.37 -8.63
N ASN A 100 -16.18 5.73 -7.46
CA ASN A 100 -17.61 5.72 -7.16
C ASN A 100 -18.24 7.11 -7.06
N VAL A 101 -17.48 8.13 -6.63
CA VAL A 101 -18.00 9.50 -6.48
C VAL A 101 -17.68 10.33 -7.72
N ILE A 102 -16.43 10.32 -8.18
CA ILE A 102 -16.03 11.02 -9.41
C ILE A 102 -16.51 10.25 -10.64
N GLY A 103 -16.36 8.93 -10.62
CA GLY A 103 -16.78 8.06 -11.72
C GLY A 103 -15.87 8.14 -12.94
N ALA A 104 -16.04 7.19 -13.86
CA ALA A 104 -15.25 7.14 -15.08
C ALA A 104 -15.70 8.22 -16.08
N PRO A 105 -14.78 8.99 -16.69
CA PRO A 105 -15.11 9.89 -17.79
C PRO A 105 -15.73 9.16 -18.98
N ALA A 106 -16.57 9.85 -19.78
CA ALA A 106 -17.42 9.25 -20.82
C ALA A 106 -16.70 8.38 -21.88
N ASN A 107 -15.38 8.55 -22.06
CA ASN A 107 -14.57 7.80 -23.04
C ASN A 107 -13.56 6.84 -22.42
N ILE A 108 -13.61 6.63 -21.10
CA ILE A 108 -12.69 5.75 -20.39
C ILE A 108 -13.47 4.57 -19.84
N ASN A 109 -13.08 3.34 -20.23
CA ASN A 109 -13.66 2.14 -19.65
C ASN A 109 -13.37 2.08 -18.14
N GLN A 110 -14.34 1.61 -17.36
CA GLN A 110 -14.27 1.43 -15.90
C GLN A 110 -13.01 0.73 -15.40
N THR A 111 -12.55 -0.34 -16.07
CA THR A 111 -11.32 -1.06 -15.68
C THR A 111 -10.07 -0.19 -15.87
N LEU A 112 -10.03 0.58 -16.96
CA LEU A 112 -8.93 1.51 -17.21
C LEU A 112 -8.96 2.66 -16.18
N TRP A 113 -10.16 3.18 -15.88
CA TRP A 113 -10.34 4.22 -14.87
C TRP A 113 -9.89 3.77 -13.47
N ALA A 114 -10.24 2.55 -13.06
CA ALA A 114 -9.79 1.99 -11.79
C ALA A 114 -8.25 1.87 -11.71
N ASN A 115 -7.60 1.45 -12.80
CA ASN A 115 -6.13 1.40 -12.83
C ASN A 115 -5.50 2.80 -12.82
N ILE A 116 -6.09 3.77 -13.51
CA ILE A 116 -5.66 5.18 -13.44
C ILE A 116 -5.78 5.70 -12.00
N ALA A 117 -6.89 5.40 -11.32
CA ALA A 117 -7.09 5.76 -9.93
C ALA A 117 -5.97 5.18 -9.04
N LEU A 118 -5.69 3.87 -9.15
CA LEU A 118 -4.63 3.20 -8.40
C LEU A 118 -3.25 3.85 -8.61
N VAL A 119 -2.90 4.15 -9.87
CA VAL A 119 -1.62 4.79 -10.21
C VAL A 119 -1.56 6.23 -9.70
N SER A 120 -2.66 6.98 -9.79
CA SER A 120 -2.74 8.37 -9.32
C SER A 120 -2.56 8.52 -7.80
N LEU A 121 -2.75 7.43 -7.04
CA LEU A 121 -2.57 7.39 -5.59
C LEU A 121 -1.14 7.05 -5.17
N ILE A 122 -0.25 6.69 -6.10
CA ILE A 122 1.17 6.45 -5.79
C ILE A 122 1.82 7.72 -5.20
N PRO A 123 1.68 8.92 -5.79
CA PRO A 123 2.19 10.15 -5.18
C PRO A 123 1.64 10.42 -3.78
N VAL A 124 0.34 10.16 -3.54
CA VAL A 124 -0.28 10.30 -2.22
C VAL A 124 0.36 9.34 -1.23
N SER A 125 0.62 8.10 -1.65
CA SER A 125 1.33 7.10 -0.86
C SER A 125 2.73 7.57 -0.48
N VAL A 126 3.48 8.09 -1.46
CA VAL A 126 4.86 8.54 -1.27
C VAL A 126 4.91 9.73 -0.32
N LEU A 127 4.04 10.73 -0.53
CA LEU A 127 3.98 11.94 0.30
C LEU A 127 3.45 11.64 1.70
N GLY A 128 2.41 10.82 1.84
CA GLY A 128 1.83 10.41 3.12
C GLY A 128 2.84 9.61 3.95
N ASN A 129 3.54 8.68 3.32
CA ASN A 129 4.62 7.94 3.96
C ASN A 129 5.76 8.87 4.38
N PHE A 130 6.22 9.76 3.49
CA PHE A 130 7.26 10.74 3.83
C PHE A 130 6.87 11.63 5.01
N ALA A 131 5.66 12.19 4.98
CA ALA A 131 5.14 13.05 6.04
C ALA A 131 5.02 12.28 7.36
N GLY A 132 4.45 11.08 7.35
CA GLY A 132 4.32 10.26 8.55
C GLY A 132 5.68 9.81 9.10
N TYR A 133 6.64 9.48 8.25
CA TYR A 133 8.00 9.16 8.70
C TYR A 133 8.66 10.38 9.35
N LYS A 134 8.55 11.56 8.72
CA LYS A 134 9.10 12.81 9.26
C LYS A 134 8.46 13.20 10.60
N LEU A 135 7.13 13.06 10.72
CA LEU A 135 6.36 13.57 11.87
C LEU A 135 6.24 12.57 13.03
N ILE A 136 6.26 11.26 12.77
CA ILE A 136 5.96 10.22 13.78
C ILE A 136 7.19 9.35 14.09
N VAL A 137 7.98 9.02 13.05
CA VAL A 137 9.12 8.10 13.19
C VAL A 137 10.39 8.84 13.59
N PHE A 138 10.71 9.93 12.90
CA PHE A 138 11.95 10.70 13.09
C PHE A 138 11.76 12.00 13.89
N LYS A 139 10.86 12.00 14.90
CA LYS A 139 10.89 13.06 15.91
C LYS A 139 12.26 13.03 16.61
N LYS A 140 13.12 13.98 16.26
CA LYS A 140 14.13 14.48 17.20
C LYS A 140 13.41 15.33 18.24
#